data_AF-A0A8S3F2L3-F1
#
_entry.id   AF-A0A8S3F2L3-F1
#
_cell.length_a   1.000
_cell.length_b   1.000
_cell.length_c   1.000
_cell.angle_alpha   90.00
_cell.angle_beta   90.00
_cell.angle_gamma   90.00
#
_symmetry.space_group_name_H-M   'P 1'
#
loop_
_entity.id
_entity.type
_entity.pdbx_description
1 polymer ?
#
loop_
_entity_poly.entity_id
_entity_poly.type
_entity_poly.pdbx_seq_one_letter_code
_entity_poly.pdbx_strand_id
1 'polypeptide(L)'
;TECGLLGFVGVLGGSYDEIRTRYPEERFVHVYTFNSVRKNMSTVIRRPDSVVRMHTKGASEIVLKKCKTILNRNGDVIPFSNVDYDRLVQTIIEPMACDGLRTICVAYRDFTPDALPDWDDETNCVDQLTCICICGIEDPVRAEVPDAIAKCRNAGITVRMVTGDNVNTARSIALKCGIISPNDSFLVLEGKEFNRRIRSKPDGEVDQALFDKVWPHLRVLARSSPQDKYVLVRGIIASKINPTREVVAVTGDGTNDGPALKKADVGFAM
;
A
#
# COMPACT_ATOMS: atom_id res chain seq x y z
N THR A 1 -4.57 -5.29 -6.98
CA THR A 1 -5.25 -5.77 -5.75
C THR A 1 -6.51 -6.56 -6.08
N GLU A 2 -7.53 -5.94 -6.67
CA GLU A 2 -8.85 -6.60 -6.87
C GLU A 2 -8.80 -7.81 -7.81
N CYS A 3 -8.11 -7.70 -8.95
CA CYS A 3 -7.91 -8.82 -9.86
C CYS A 3 -7.17 -9.99 -9.19
N GLY A 4 -6.25 -9.71 -8.25
CA GLY A 4 -5.57 -10.75 -7.47
C GLY A 4 -6.55 -11.53 -6.59
N LEU A 5 -7.51 -10.85 -5.94
CA LEU A 5 -8.57 -11.51 -5.18
C LEU A 5 -9.51 -12.32 -6.08
N LEU A 6 -9.89 -11.78 -7.25
CA LEU A 6 -10.74 -12.51 -8.21
C LEU A 6 -10.04 -13.77 -8.74
N GLY A 7 -8.75 -13.67 -9.08
CA GLY A 7 -7.94 -14.83 -9.44
C GLY A 7 -7.87 -15.86 -8.32
N PHE A 8 -7.74 -15.41 -7.07
CA PHE A 8 -7.72 -16.29 -5.91
C PHE A 8 -9.05 -17.04 -5.70
N VAL A 9 -10.21 -16.41 -5.99
CA VAL A 9 -11.51 -17.10 -5.99
C VAL A 9 -11.52 -18.27 -6.97
N GLY A 10 -10.94 -18.10 -8.16
CA GLY A 10 -10.80 -19.17 -9.14
C GLY A 10 -9.91 -20.32 -8.63
N VAL A 11 -8.81 -20.01 -7.95
CA VAL A 11 -7.93 -21.02 -7.31
C VAL A 11 -8.66 -21.81 -6.23
N LEU A 12 -9.59 -21.18 -5.51
CA LEU A 12 -10.45 -21.85 -4.52
C LEU A 12 -11.58 -22.68 -5.15
N GLY A 13 -11.71 -22.70 -6.48
CA GLY A 13 -12.75 -23.42 -7.21
C GLY A 13 -14.09 -22.67 -7.31
N GLY A 14 -14.12 -21.38 -7.01
CA GLY A 14 -15.31 -20.54 -7.16
C GLY A 14 -15.37 -19.82 -8.52
N SER A 15 -16.58 -19.49 -8.97
CA SER A 15 -16.81 -18.66 -10.16
C SER A 15 -17.35 -17.28 -9.74
N TYR A 16 -16.53 -16.23 -9.87
CA TYR A 16 -17.01 -14.87 -9.59
C TYR A 16 -18.02 -14.38 -10.64
N ASP A 17 -18.01 -14.92 -11.86
CA ASP A 17 -18.97 -14.59 -12.92
C ASP A 17 -20.38 -15.08 -12.58
N GLU A 18 -20.50 -16.28 -11.99
CA GLU A 18 -21.79 -16.78 -11.49
C GLU A 18 -22.34 -15.90 -10.36
N ILE A 19 -21.46 -15.47 -9.44
CA ILE A 19 -21.85 -14.58 -8.34
C ILE A 19 -22.29 -13.21 -8.86
N ARG A 20 -21.59 -12.63 -9.83
CA ARG A 20 -21.96 -11.36 -10.47
C ARG A 20 -23.26 -11.48 -11.27
N THR A 21 -23.50 -12.61 -11.93
CA THR A 21 -24.77 -12.88 -12.62
C THR A 21 -25.93 -12.98 -11.63
N ARG A 22 -25.69 -13.59 -10.45
CA ARG A 22 -26.70 -13.72 -9.38
C ARG A 22 -26.99 -12.38 -8.70
N TYR A 23 -25.97 -11.53 -8.53
CA TYR A 23 -26.05 -10.21 -7.90
C TYR A 23 -25.49 -9.14 -8.85
N PRO A 24 -26.24 -8.78 -9.90
CA PRO A 24 -25.80 -7.79 -10.88
C PRO A 24 -25.84 -6.37 -10.28
N GLU A 25 -25.05 -5.46 -10.85
CA GLU A 25 -24.81 -4.13 -10.26
C GLU A 25 -26.08 -3.28 -10.15
N GLU A 26 -27.06 -3.46 -11.04
CA GLU A 26 -28.33 -2.74 -11.00
C GLU A 26 -29.19 -3.13 -9.79
N ARG A 27 -28.86 -4.23 -9.11
CA ARG A 27 -29.52 -4.67 -7.87
C ARG A 27 -28.80 -4.24 -6.60
N PHE A 28 -27.67 -3.53 -6.72
CA PHE A 28 -27.00 -2.99 -5.55
C PHE A 28 -27.87 -1.91 -4.91
N VAL A 29 -28.01 -1.99 -3.59
CA VAL A 29 -28.79 -1.01 -2.82
C VAL A 29 -28.01 0.29 -2.69
N HIS A 30 -26.71 0.18 -2.42
CA HIS A 30 -25.82 1.31 -2.28
C HIS A 30 -24.37 0.87 -2.48
N VAL A 31 -23.53 1.78 -2.97
CA VAL A 31 -22.09 1.53 -3.18
C VAL A 31 -21.29 2.72 -2.66
N TYR A 32 -20.48 2.47 -1.63
CA TYR A 32 -19.47 3.41 -1.18
C TYR A 32 -18.17 3.14 -1.92
N THR A 33 -17.85 4.00 -2.89
CA THR A 33 -16.62 3.90 -3.66
C THR A 33 -15.39 4.10 -2.77
N PHE A 34 -14.24 3.61 -3.24
CA PHE A 34 -12.98 3.79 -2.52
C PHE A 34 -12.68 5.27 -2.30
N ASN A 35 -12.32 5.61 -1.08
CA ASN A 35 -11.89 6.95 -0.69
C ASN A 35 -10.51 6.86 -0.01
N SER A 36 -9.55 7.68 -0.44
CA SER A 36 -8.17 7.65 0.06
C SER A 36 -8.02 8.00 1.54
N VAL A 37 -8.97 8.77 2.10
CA VAL A 37 -9.04 9.09 3.53
C VAL A 37 -9.52 7.88 4.33
N ARG A 38 -10.55 7.19 3.83
CA ARG A 38 -11.20 6.06 4.53
C ARG A 38 -10.54 4.71 4.26
N LYS A 39 -9.83 4.58 3.14
CA LYS A 39 -9.09 3.40 2.68
C LYS A 39 -9.90 2.10 2.65
N ASN A 40 -11.20 2.22 2.41
CA ASN A 40 -12.12 1.11 2.26
C ASN A 40 -13.14 1.41 1.15
N MET A 41 -13.84 0.36 0.71
CA MET A 41 -14.95 0.37 -0.23
C MET A 41 -16.00 -0.60 0.30
N SER A 42 -17.27 -0.27 0.13
CA SER A 42 -18.38 -1.10 0.58
C SER A 42 -19.48 -1.20 -0.47
N THR A 43 -20.10 -2.37 -0.56
CA THR A 43 -21.22 -2.65 -1.47
C THR A 43 -22.35 -3.27 -0.67
N VAL A 44 -23.55 -2.73 -0.81
CA VAL A 44 -24.75 -3.19 -0.13
C VAL A 44 -25.64 -3.95 -1.12
N ILE A 45 -25.97 -5.19 -0.79
CA ILE A 45 -26.81 -6.07 -1.61
C ILE A 45 -27.99 -6.61 -0.80
N ARG A 46 -29.09 -6.91 -1.49
CA ARG A 46 -30.19 -7.69 -0.91
C ARG A 46 -29.93 -9.18 -1.15
N ARG A 47 -29.99 -9.97 -0.10
CA ARG A 47 -29.90 -11.43 -0.17
C ARG A 47 -31.30 -12.05 -0.35
N PRO A 48 -31.38 -13.30 -0.87
CA PRO A 48 -32.67 -13.98 -1.08
C PRO A 48 -33.48 -14.23 0.20
N ASP A 49 -32.83 -14.24 1.37
CA ASP A 49 -33.43 -14.41 2.70
C ASP A 49 -33.98 -13.09 3.28
N SER A 50 -34.19 -12.08 2.43
CA SER A 50 -34.59 -10.71 2.79
C SER A 50 -33.57 -9.95 3.64
N VAL A 51 -32.39 -10.52 3.95
CA VAL A 51 -31.34 -9.80 4.67
C VAL A 51 -30.66 -8.80 3.73
N VAL A 52 -30.43 -7.58 4.19
CA VAL A 52 -29.59 -6.62 3.48
C VAL A 52 -28.18 -6.76 4.02
N ARG A 53 -27.24 -7.17 3.16
CA ARG A 53 -25.84 -7.38 3.53
C ARG A 53 -24.96 -6.31 2.91
N MET A 54 -24.20 -5.63 3.74
CA MET A 54 -23.08 -4.80 3.31
C MET A 54 -21.81 -5.62 3.35
N HIS A 55 -21.09 -5.68 2.24
CA HIS A 55 -19.73 -6.18 2.16
C HIS A 55 -18.76 -5.00 2.17
N THR A 56 -17.68 -5.12 2.93
CA THR A 56 -16.64 -4.10 3.04
C THR A 56 -15.28 -4.73 2.79
N LYS A 57 -14.46 -4.09 1.96
CA LYS A 57 -13.04 -4.42 1.80
C LYS A 57 -12.19 -3.16 1.93
N GLY A 58 -10.97 -3.31 2.44
CA GLY A 58 -10.07 -2.17 2.61
C GLY A 58 -8.77 -2.54 3.30
N ALA A 59 -7.98 -1.51 3.63
CA ALA A 59 -6.76 -1.70 4.41
C ALA A 59 -7.05 -2.48 5.69
N SER A 60 -6.27 -3.52 5.94
CA SER A 60 -6.56 -4.54 6.96
C SER A 60 -6.82 -3.94 8.35
N GLU A 61 -5.92 -3.08 8.81
CA GLU A 61 -5.95 -2.43 10.12
C GLU A 61 -7.12 -1.45 10.26
N ILE A 62 -7.57 -0.84 9.17
CA ILE A 62 -8.66 0.14 9.18
C ILE A 62 -10.02 -0.56 9.25
N VAL A 63 -10.23 -1.59 8.42
CA VAL A 63 -11.48 -2.35 8.43
C VAL A 63 -11.59 -3.22 9.68
N LEU A 64 -10.49 -3.83 10.12
CA LEU A 64 -10.48 -4.67 11.32
C LEU A 64 -10.83 -3.85 12.59
N LYS A 65 -10.41 -2.58 12.66
CA LYS A 65 -10.78 -1.68 13.77
C LYS A 65 -12.29 -1.40 13.85
N LYS A 66 -13.00 -1.54 12.74
CA LYS A 66 -14.47 -1.40 12.64
C LYS A 66 -15.22 -2.72 12.90
N CYS A 67 -14.50 -3.81 13.12
CA CYS A 67 -15.10 -5.10 13.40
C CYS A 67 -15.45 -5.25 14.89
N LYS A 68 -16.60 -5.85 15.18
CA LYS A 68 -17.03 -6.23 16.55
C LYS A 68 -17.16 -7.74 16.70
N THR A 69 -17.16 -8.46 15.59
CA THR A 69 -17.21 -9.92 15.52
C THR A 69 -16.26 -10.44 14.43
N ILE A 70 -15.96 -11.73 14.47
CA ILE A 70 -15.12 -12.41 13.48
C ILE A 70 -15.68 -13.82 13.22
N LEU A 71 -15.51 -14.32 12.00
CA LEU A 71 -15.82 -15.71 11.66
C LEU A 71 -14.71 -16.64 12.18
N ASN A 72 -15.08 -17.64 12.95
CA ASN A 72 -14.16 -18.68 13.39
C ASN A 72 -13.96 -19.74 12.28
N ARG A 73 -13.11 -20.74 12.54
CA ARG A 73 -12.82 -21.85 11.62
C ARG A 73 -14.02 -22.73 11.23
N ASN A 74 -15.07 -22.74 12.04
CA ASN A 74 -16.30 -23.49 11.80
C ASN A 74 -17.34 -22.66 11.02
N GLY A 75 -17.09 -21.36 10.82
CA GLY A 75 -18.04 -20.42 10.23
C GLY A 75 -18.96 -19.74 11.23
N ASP A 76 -18.73 -19.89 12.55
CA ASP A 76 -19.53 -19.22 13.56
C ASP A 76 -19.05 -17.78 13.77
N VAL A 77 -20.00 -16.88 13.99
CA VAL A 77 -19.73 -15.48 14.36
C VAL A 77 -19.44 -15.43 15.86
N ILE A 78 -18.21 -15.05 16.23
CA ILE A 78 -17.79 -14.87 17.62
C ILE A 78 -17.46 -13.40 17.92
N PRO A 79 -17.58 -12.96 19.19
CA PRO A 79 -17.16 -11.62 19.60
C PRO A 79 -15.70 -11.37 19.25
N PHE A 80 -15.39 -10.14 18.83
CA PHE A 80 -14.05 -9.68 18.49
C PHE A 80 -13.69 -8.49 19.36
N SER A 81 -12.76 -8.71 20.29
CA SER A 81 -12.34 -7.70 21.26
C SER A 81 -11.18 -6.85 20.75
N ASN A 82 -10.88 -5.75 21.44
CA ASN A 82 -9.67 -4.96 21.15
C ASN A 82 -8.38 -5.76 21.37
N VAL A 83 -8.40 -6.74 22.29
CA VAL A 83 -7.24 -7.63 22.53
C VAL A 83 -7.03 -8.56 21.32
N ASP A 84 -8.12 -9.05 20.72
CA ASP A 84 -8.04 -9.85 19.49
C ASP A 84 -7.54 -9.01 18.31
N TYR A 85 -7.98 -7.75 18.22
CA TYR A 85 -7.49 -6.77 17.24
C TYR A 85 -5.97 -6.60 17.35
N ASP A 86 -5.46 -6.24 18.54
CA ASP A 86 -4.03 -6.01 18.74
C ASP A 86 -3.21 -7.27 18.42
N ARG A 87 -3.72 -8.45 18.83
CA ARG A 87 -3.11 -9.73 18.50
C ARG A 87 -3.04 -9.99 16.99
N LEU A 88 -4.13 -9.81 16.25
CA LEU A 88 -4.13 -10.03 14.79
C LEU A 88 -3.24 -9.03 14.05
N VAL A 89 -3.19 -7.78 14.52
CA VAL A 89 -2.27 -6.79 13.96
C VAL A 89 -0.82 -7.24 14.11
N GLN A 90 -0.41 -7.59 15.32
CA GLN A 90 0.98 -7.96 15.61
C GLN A 90 1.39 -9.32 15.03
N THR A 91 0.49 -10.30 15.02
CA THR A 91 0.84 -11.68 14.64
C THR A 91 0.57 -12.02 13.18
N ILE A 92 -0.29 -11.27 12.48
CA ILE A 92 -0.67 -11.55 11.09
C ILE A 92 -0.36 -10.36 10.19
N ILE A 93 -0.93 -9.17 10.49
CA ILE A 93 -0.85 -8.02 9.57
C ILE A 93 0.59 -7.49 9.47
N GLU A 94 1.25 -7.27 10.60
CA GLU A 94 2.63 -6.76 10.64
C GLU A 94 3.62 -7.72 9.95
N PRO A 95 3.62 -9.04 10.24
CA PRO A 95 4.45 -10.00 9.50
C PRO A 95 4.17 -10.01 8.00
N MET A 96 2.90 -10.06 7.58
CA MET A 96 2.55 -10.00 6.15
C MET A 96 3.08 -8.72 5.49
N ALA A 97 2.96 -7.57 6.16
CA ALA A 97 3.48 -6.31 5.66
C ALA A 97 5.02 -6.30 5.58
N CYS A 98 5.70 -6.91 6.55
CA CYS A 98 7.15 -7.11 6.56
C CYS A 98 7.63 -8.01 5.40
N ASP A 99 6.82 -8.98 4.99
CA ASP A 99 7.09 -9.84 3.83
C ASP A 99 6.78 -9.14 2.49
N GLY A 100 6.32 -7.89 2.55
CA GLY A 100 6.01 -7.06 1.38
C GLY A 100 4.61 -7.29 0.82
N LEU A 101 3.73 -7.96 1.57
CA LEU A 101 2.36 -8.20 1.15
C LEU A 101 1.48 -6.98 1.44
N ARG A 102 0.64 -6.63 0.48
CA ARG A 102 -0.46 -5.68 0.69
C ARG A 102 -1.60 -6.39 1.39
N THR A 103 -1.87 -6.02 2.63
CA THR A 103 -2.90 -6.65 3.47
C THR A 103 -4.27 -5.99 3.27
N ILE A 104 -5.28 -6.81 2.97
CA ILE A 104 -6.67 -6.40 2.78
C ILE A 104 -7.56 -7.21 3.72
N CYS A 105 -8.43 -6.54 4.46
CA CYS A 105 -9.47 -7.21 5.24
C CYS A 105 -10.79 -7.19 4.46
N VAL A 106 -11.50 -8.32 4.48
CA VAL A 106 -12.85 -8.48 3.94
C VAL A 106 -13.79 -8.74 5.10
N ALA A 107 -14.86 -7.97 5.18
CA ALA A 107 -15.83 -8.02 6.25
C ALA A 107 -17.25 -7.85 5.72
N TYR A 108 -18.24 -8.14 6.54
CA TYR A 108 -19.65 -7.86 6.22
C TYR A 108 -20.43 -7.36 7.43
N ARG A 109 -21.60 -6.80 7.18
CA ARG A 109 -22.63 -6.52 8.18
C ARG A 109 -24.01 -6.80 7.61
N ASP A 110 -24.85 -7.42 8.42
CA ASP A 110 -26.23 -7.72 8.07
C ASP A 110 -27.18 -6.70 8.71
N PHE A 111 -28.19 -6.31 7.95
CA PHE A 111 -29.27 -5.43 8.35
C PHE A 111 -30.60 -6.12 8.06
N THR A 112 -31.56 -5.97 8.97
CA THR A 112 -32.93 -6.41 8.74
C THR A 112 -33.68 -5.36 7.91
N PRO A 113 -34.64 -5.76 7.05
CA PRO A 113 -35.46 -4.84 6.26
C PRO A 113 -36.15 -3.74 7.08
N ASP A 114 -36.48 -4.04 8.34
CA ASP A 114 -37.21 -3.14 9.23
C ASP A 114 -36.30 -2.12 9.94
N ALA A 115 -34.98 -2.27 9.84
CA ALA A 115 -33.98 -1.44 10.50
C ALA A 115 -32.83 -1.08 9.55
N LEU A 116 -33.18 -0.57 8.37
CA LEU A 116 -32.19 -0.07 7.43
C LEU A 116 -31.64 1.28 7.91
N PRO A 117 -30.30 1.47 7.88
CA PRO A 117 -29.71 2.75 8.22
C PRO A 117 -29.94 3.78 7.10
N ASP A 118 -29.65 5.04 7.39
CA ASP A 118 -29.47 6.04 6.36
C ASP A 118 -28.16 5.78 5.62
N TRP A 119 -28.26 5.35 4.36
CA TRP A 119 -27.10 5.04 3.53
C TRP A 119 -26.29 6.28 3.16
N ASP A 120 -26.81 7.49 3.32
CA ASP A 120 -26.01 8.70 3.14
C ASP A 120 -25.08 8.95 4.35
N ASP A 121 -25.38 8.35 5.51
CA ASP A 121 -24.52 8.33 6.69
C ASP A 121 -23.59 7.10 6.71
N GLU A 122 -22.56 7.17 5.86
CA GLU A 122 -21.58 6.10 5.72
C GLU A 122 -20.86 5.74 7.03
N THR A 123 -20.64 6.72 7.92
CA THR A 123 -19.84 6.48 9.14
C THR A 123 -20.55 5.51 10.07
N ASN A 124 -21.87 5.69 10.22
CA ASN A 124 -22.70 4.82 11.05
C ASN A 124 -23.03 3.49 10.36
N CYS A 125 -23.06 3.48 9.01
CA CYS A 125 -23.24 2.25 8.23
C CYS A 125 -22.02 1.34 8.30
N VAL A 126 -20.82 1.88 8.07
CA VAL A 126 -19.54 1.15 8.00
C VAL A 126 -18.85 1.09 9.37
N ASP A 127 -19.59 0.54 10.33
CA ASP A 127 -19.15 0.15 11.68
C ASP A 127 -19.81 -1.19 12.08
N GLN A 128 -19.40 -1.80 13.20
CA GLN A 128 -19.96 -3.06 13.72
C GLN A 128 -19.88 -4.23 12.73
N LEU A 129 -18.76 -4.31 12.01
CA LEU A 129 -18.54 -5.33 10.99
C LEU A 129 -18.22 -6.70 11.61
N THR A 130 -18.49 -7.75 10.85
CA THR A 130 -18.00 -9.11 11.06
C THR A 130 -16.82 -9.36 10.13
N CYS A 131 -15.62 -9.55 10.69
CA CYS A 131 -14.43 -9.90 9.92
C CYS A 131 -14.57 -11.32 9.32
N ILE A 132 -14.34 -11.45 8.02
CA ILE A 132 -14.32 -12.75 7.32
C ILE A 132 -12.89 -13.26 7.24
N CYS A 133 -12.00 -12.47 6.64
CA CYS A 133 -10.62 -12.86 6.42
C CYS A 133 -9.70 -11.65 6.19
N ILE A 134 -8.41 -11.90 6.34
CA ILE A 134 -7.33 -10.99 5.94
C ILE A 134 -6.54 -11.70 4.83
N CYS A 135 -6.40 -11.04 3.70
CA CYS A 135 -5.61 -11.53 2.57
C CYS A 135 -4.34 -10.70 2.44
N GLY A 136 -3.19 -11.37 2.35
CA GLY A 136 -1.93 -10.77 1.91
C GLY A 136 -1.81 -10.92 0.40
N ILE A 137 -1.63 -9.81 -0.31
CA ILE A 137 -1.48 -9.79 -1.77
C ILE A 137 -0.05 -9.36 -2.09
N GLU A 138 0.71 -10.26 -2.70
CA GLU A 138 2.04 -9.94 -3.22
C GLU A 138 1.93 -9.27 -4.59
N ASP A 139 2.70 -8.20 -4.79
CA ASP A 139 3.04 -7.72 -6.13
C ASP A 139 4.43 -8.28 -6.46
N PRO A 140 4.52 -9.39 -7.22
CA PRO A 140 5.77 -10.12 -7.37
C PRO A 140 6.79 -9.28 -8.13
N VAL A 141 8.02 -9.31 -7.64
CA VAL A 141 9.16 -8.74 -8.37
C VAL A 141 9.31 -9.52 -9.68
N ARG A 142 9.42 -8.81 -10.81
CA ARG A 142 9.68 -9.43 -12.11
C ARG A 142 11.00 -10.19 -12.07
N ALA A 143 11.04 -11.38 -12.65
CA ALA A 143 12.18 -12.29 -12.55
C ALA A 143 13.50 -11.67 -13.06
N GLU A 144 13.42 -10.77 -14.04
CA GLU A 144 14.55 -10.08 -14.64
C GLU A 144 15.14 -8.93 -13.80
N VAL A 145 14.41 -8.43 -12.79
CA VAL A 145 14.78 -7.22 -12.04
C VAL A 145 16.04 -7.40 -11.18
N PRO A 146 16.20 -8.47 -10.38
CA PRO A 146 17.40 -8.65 -9.57
C PRO A 146 18.68 -8.68 -10.41
N ASP A 147 18.66 -9.37 -11.55
CA ASP A 147 19.80 -9.45 -12.46
C ASP A 147 20.12 -8.11 -13.12
N ALA A 148 19.09 -7.33 -13.48
CA ALA A 148 19.28 -5.99 -14.02
C ALA A 148 19.94 -5.05 -13.00
N ILE A 149 19.51 -5.11 -11.73
CA ILE A 149 20.07 -4.29 -10.64
C ILE A 149 21.52 -4.71 -10.37
N ALA A 150 21.83 -6.00 -10.37
CA ALA A 150 23.20 -6.49 -10.21
C ALA A 150 24.12 -5.98 -11.33
N LYS A 151 23.65 -5.96 -12.59
CA LYS A 151 24.40 -5.39 -13.72
C LYS A 151 24.67 -3.90 -13.54
N CYS A 152 23.67 -3.12 -13.13
CA CYS A 152 23.85 -1.70 -12.80
C CYS A 152 24.90 -1.49 -11.72
N ARG A 153 24.83 -2.27 -10.63
CA ARG A 153 25.78 -2.17 -9.52
C ARG A 153 27.21 -2.50 -9.95
N ASN A 154 27.40 -3.54 -10.75
CA ASN A 154 28.71 -3.93 -11.28
C ASN A 154 29.30 -2.89 -12.24
N ALA A 155 28.44 -2.08 -12.89
CA ALA A 155 28.84 -0.94 -13.71
C ALA A 155 29.11 0.33 -12.89
N GLY A 156 29.04 0.29 -11.56
CA GLY A 156 29.23 1.45 -10.68
C GLY A 156 27.99 2.34 -10.53
N ILE A 157 26.82 1.93 -11.04
CA ILE A 157 25.58 2.68 -10.95
C ILE A 157 24.89 2.37 -9.62
N THR A 158 24.57 3.41 -8.84
CA THR A 158 23.85 3.26 -7.58
C THR A 158 22.33 3.32 -7.79
N VAL A 159 21.68 2.16 -7.73
CA VAL A 159 20.21 2.05 -7.81
C VAL A 159 19.56 2.47 -6.49
N ARG A 160 18.48 3.25 -6.56
CA ARG A 160 17.69 3.71 -5.40
C ARG A 160 16.21 3.50 -5.67
N MET A 161 15.49 2.96 -4.69
CA MET A 161 14.04 2.80 -4.74
C MET A 161 13.34 4.05 -4.18
N VAL A 162 12.37 4.59 -4.91
CA VAL A 162 11.54 5.72 -4.47
C VAL A 162 10.07 5.38 -4.70
N THR A 163 9.34 5.07 -3.63
CA THR A 163 7.97 4.55 -3.71
C THR A 163 7.00 5.23 -2.72
N GLY A 164 5.73 5.26 -3.08
CA GLY A 164 4.63 5.65 -2.19
C GLY A 164 4.23 4.56 -1.19
N ASP A 165 4.76 3.34 -1.32
CA ASP A 165 4.45 2.22 -0.42
C ASP A 165 5.00 2.42 1.01
N ASN A 166 4.53 1.57 1.92
CA ASN A 166 5.01 1.53 3.30
C ASN A 166 6.50 1.15 3.35
N VAL A 167 7.23 1.69 4.34
CA VAL A 167 8.65 1.43 4.59
C VAL A 167 9.00 -0.05 4.71
N ASN A 168 8.15 -0.86 5.34
CA ASN A 168 8.41 -2.30 5.52
C ASN A 168 8.33 -3.04 4.17
N THR A 169 7.30 -2.74 3.38
CA THR A 169 7.12 -3.29 2.03
C THR A 169 8.27 -2.88 1.12
N ALA A 170 8.61 -1.58 1.10
CA ALA A 170 9.70 -1.06 0.29
C ALA A 170 11.05 -1.69 0.68
N ARG A 171 11.31 -1.89 1.98
CA ARG A 171 12.51 -2.58 2.47
C ARG A 171 12.55 -4.04 2.00
N SER A 172 11.44 -4.76 2.13
CA SER A 172 11.34 -6.16 1.72
C SER A 172 11.59 -6.32 0.21
N ILE A 173 10.95 -5.50 -0.61
CA ILE A 173 11.17 -5.48 -2.07
C ILE A 173 12.62 -5.09 -2.38
N ALA A 174 13.19 -4.09 -1.70
CA ALA A 174 14.56 -3.68 -1.91
C ALA A 174 15.58 -4.78 -1.58
N LEU A 175 15.31 -5.62 -0.56
CA LEU A 175 16.11 -6.81 -0.25
C LEU A 175 15.96 -7.88 -1.33
N LYS A 176 14.72 -8.21 -1.74
CA LYS A 176 14.43 -9.17 -2.82
C LYS A 176 15.09 -8.78 -4.15
N CYS A 177 15.11 -7.48 -4.46
CA CYS A 177 15.71 -6.92 -5.67
C CYS A 177 17.24 -6.72 -5.58
N GLY A 178 17.85 -6.87 -4.40
CA GLY A 178 19.28 -6.62 -4.21
C GLY A 178 19.69 -5.13 -4.23
N ILE A 179 18.76 -4.20 -4.01
CA ILE A 179 19.05 -2.76 -3.86
C ILE A 179 19.75 -2.50 -2.53
N ILE A 180 19.39 -3.27 -1.50
CA ILE A 180 20.04 -3.30 -0.19
C ILE A 180 20.30 -4.76 0.20
N SER A 181 21.30 -4.97 1.05
CA SER A 181 21.66 -6.25 1.64
C SER A 181 21.34 -6.23 3.15
N PRO A 182 21.09 -7.38 3.80
CA PRO A 182 20.78 -7.43 5.24
C PRO A 182 21.84 -6.79 6.15
N ASN A 183 23.11 -6.80 5.73
CA ASN A 183 24.24 -6.27 6.49
C ASN A 183 24.64 -4.84 6.09
N ASP A 184 23.90 -4.21 5.17
CA ASP A 184 24.23 -2.86 4.73
C ASP A 184 23.80 -1.82 5.77
N SER A 185 24.63 -0.81 5.96
CA SER A 185 24.32 0.36 6.81
C SER A 185 23.56 1.46 6.06
N PHE A 186 22.95 1.13 4.92
CA PHE A 186 22.22 2.10 4.09
C PHE A 186 20.91 2.58 4.73
N LEU A 187 20.54 3.80 4.42
CA LEU A 187 19.35 4.44 4.93
C LEU A 187 18.11 4.01 4.14
N VAL A 188 17.09 3.60 4.90
CA VAL A 188 15.71 3.37 4.46
C VAL A 188 14.86 4.38 5.22
N LEU A 189 14.36 5.41 4.54
CA LEU A 189 13.63 6.52 5.16
C LEU A 189 12.21 6.63 4.61
N GLU A 190 11.29 7.08 5.45
CA GLU A 190 10.01 7.59 4.98
C GLU A 190 10.13 9.05 4.52
N GLY A 191 9.27 9.48 3.59
CA GLY A 191 9.23 10.85 3.08
C GLY A 191 9.21 11.91 4.18
N LYS A 192 8.43 11.71 5.25
CA LYS A 192 8.38 12.64 6.40
C LYS A 192 9.74 12.80 7.08
N GLU A 193 10.44 11.69 7.31
CA GLU A 193 11.75 11.70 7.97
C GLU A 193 12.84 12.27 7.06
N PHE A 194 12.82 11.90 5.78
CA PHE A 194 13.69 12.48 4.77
C PHE A 194 13.55 14.00 4.72
N ASN A 195 12.31 14.50 4.65
CA ASN A 195 12.05 15.93 4.61
C ASN A 195 12.53 16.67 5.86
N ARG A 196 12.40 16.05 7.04
CA ARG A 196 12.91 16.58 8.31
C ARG A 196 14.44 16.69 8.31
N ARG A 197 15.14 15.67 7.78
CA ARG A 197 16.61 15.65 7.80
C ARG A 197 17.27 16.64 6.86
N ILE A 198 16.60 17.00 5.76
CA ILE A 198 17.15 17.89 4.73
C ILE A 198 16.76 19.35 4.91
N ARG A 199 16.08 19.71 6.01
CA ARG A 199 15.64 21.08 6.29
C ARG A 199 16.03 21.49 7.70
N SER A 200 16.48 22.74 7.84
CA SER A 200 16.81 23.33 9.14
C SER A 200 15.57 23.68 9.96
N LYS A 201 14.40 23.81 9.33
CA LYS A 201 13.10 24.03 9.97
C LYS A 201 12.04 23.14 9.28
N PRO A 202 10.99 22.68 9.98
CA PRO A 202 9.96 21.79 9.42
C PRO A 202 9.35 22.28 8.09
N ASP A 203 9.11 23.58 7.97
CA ASP A 203 8.53 24.22 6.77
C ASP A 203 9.57 25.07 6.00
N GLY A 204 10.86 24.78 6.20
CA GLY A 204 11.94 25.47 5.52
C GLY A 204 12.18 25.00 4.08
N GLU A 205 13.01 25.74 3.37
CA GLU A 205 13.61 25.29 2.11
C GLU A 205 14.60 24.15 2.36
N VAL A 206 14.87 23.36 1.31
CA VAL A 206 15.86 22.28 1.36
C VAL A 206 17.25 22.89 1.55
N ASP A 207 17.95 22.43 2.59
CA ASP A 207 19.33 22.77 2.86
C ASP A 207 20.24 21.74 2.18
N GLN A 208 21.03 22.18 1.21
CA GLN A 208 21.91 21.31 0.43
C GLN A 208 22.98 20.63 1.30
N ALA A 209 23.50 21.31 2.33
CA ALA A 209 24.53 20.74 3.19
C ALA A 209 23.98 19.63 4.10
N LEU A 210 22.71 19.73 4.49
CA LEU A 210 22.00 18.65 5.19
C LEU A 210 21.64 17.51 4.23
N PHE A 211 21.16 17.85 3.04
CA PHE A 211 20.86 16.88 1.99
C PHE A 211 22.08 16.00 1.66
N ASP A 212 23.26 16.62 1.50
CA ASP A 212 24.53 15.95 1.17
C ASP A 212 25.00 14.95 2.25
N LYS A 213 24.50 15.06 3.49
CA LYS A 213 24.75 14.07 4.55
C LYS A 213 23.86 12.82 4.42
N VAL A 214 22.74 12.92 3.71
CA VAL A 214 21.68 11.90 3.67
C VAL A 214 21.72 11.10 2.38
N TRP A 215 21.70 11.76 1.22
CA TRP A 215 21.48 11.09 -0.08
C TRP A 215 22.55 10.05 -0.48
N PRO A 216 23.84 10.16 -0.08
CA PRO A 216 24.83 9.14 -0.45
C PRO A 216 24.50 7.76 0.14
N HIS A 217 23.96 7.75 1.36
CA HIS A 217 23.60 6.54 2.09
C HIS A 217 22.14 6.12 1.87
N LEU A 218 21.29 7.01 1.35
CA LEU A 218 19.89 6.69 1.04
C LEU A 218 19.79 5.67 -0.10
N ARG A 219 19.11 4.56 0.14
CA ARG A 219 18.79 3.53 -0.86
C ARG A 219 17.30 3.35 -1.09
N VAL A 220 16.49 3.58 -0.07
CA VAL A 220 15.03 3.44 -0.16
C VAL A 220 14.37 4.67 0.45
N LEU A 221 13.54 5.34 -0.34
CA LEU A 221 12.64 6.40 0.09
C LEU A 221 11.19 5.91 -0.06
N ALA A 222 10.58 5.57 1.06
CA ALA A 222 9.22 5.04 1.15
C ALA A 222 8.21 6.14 1.53
N ARG A 223 6.91 5.89 1.32
CA ARG A 223 5.82 6.86 1.51
C ARG A 223 6.14 8.24 0.90
N SER A 224 6.83 8.25 -0.24
CA SER A 224 7.28 9.47 -0.90
C SER A 224 6.11 10.14 -1.63
N SER A 225 5.95 11.45 -1.43
CA SER A 225 5.09 12.27 -2.29
C SER A 225 5.76 12.53 -3.65
N PRO A 226 4.99 12.95 -4.69
CA PRO A 226 5.58 13.41 -5.96
C PRO A 226 6.67 14.48 -5.76
N GLN A 227 6.46 15.37 -4.80
CA GLN A 227 7.42 16.42 -4.47
C GLN A 227 8.71 15.86 -3.86
N ASP A 228 8.62 14.82 -3.04
CA ASP A 228 9.80 14.18 -2.44
C ASP A 228 10.70 13.54 -3.51
N LYS A 229 10.08 12.91 -4.53
CA LYS A 229 10.80 12.35 -5.67
C LYS A 229 11.56 13.43 -6.43
N TYR A 230 10.88 14.54 -6.72
CA TYR A 230 11.47 15.70 -7.38
C TYR A 230 12.64 16.30 -6.56
N VAL A 231 12.44 16.49 -5.25
CA VAL A 231 13.46 17.03 -4.35
C VAL A 231 14.70 16.14 -4.31
N LEU A 232 14.53 14.82 -4.23
CA LEU A 232 15.65 13.88 -4.26
C LEU A 232 16.45 13.99 -5.55
N VAL A 233 15.79 13.95 -6.72
CA VAL A 233 16.45 14.04 -8.03
C VAL A 233 17.17 15.38 -8.18
N ARG A 234 16.50 16.49 -7.88
CA ARG A 234 17.08 17.83 -7.94
C ARG A 234 18.29 17.96 -7.01
N GLY A 235 18.20 17.45 -5.79
CA GLY A 235 19.26 17.55 -4.79
C GLY A 235 20.51 16.75 -5.17
N ILE A 236 20.35 15.55 -5.75
CA ILE A 236 21.49 14.74 -6.24
C ILE A 236 22.18 15.46 -7.40
N ILE A 237 21.41 15.98 -8.36
CA ILE A 237 21.95 16.74 -9.51
C ILE A 237 22.71 18.00 -9.07
N ALA A 238 22.23 18.67 -8.02
CA ALA A 238 22.85 19.89 -7.48
C ALA A 238 24.03 19.63 -6.54
N SER A 239 24.18 18.39 -6.07
CA SER A 239 25.19 18.01 -5.08
C SER A 239 26.60 18.16 -5.63
N LYS A 240 27.53 18.58 -4.76
CA LYS A 240 28.94 18.83 -5.10
C LYS A 240 29.92 18.05 -4.22
N ILE A 241 29.43 17.03 -3.49
CA ILE A 241 30.31 16.23 -2.63
C ILE A 241 31.30 15.40 -3.44
N ASN A 242 30.93 15.01 -4.66
CA ASN A 242 31.84 14.35 -5.58
C ASN A 242 32.49 15.38 -6.53
N PRO A 243 33.75 15.16 -6.95
CA PRO A 243 34.45 16.07 -7.87
C PRO A 243 33.73 16.22 -9.21
N THR A 244 33.09 15.14 -9.64
CA THR A 244 32.24 15.07 -10.83
C THR A 244 30.78 15.13 -10.43
N ARG A 245 29.98 15.82 -11.24
CA ARG A 245 28.53 15.87 -11.05
C ARG A 245 27.93 14.47 -11.23
N GLU A 246 26.95 14.14 -10.39
CA GLU A 246 26.11 12.96 -10.61
C GLU A 246 25.20 13.15 -11.83
N VAL A 247 25.03 12.07 -12.59
CA VAL A 247 24.05 11.98 -13.67
C VAL A 247 22.92 11.07 -13.20
N VAL A 248 21.70 11.60 -13.19
CA VAL A 248 20.55 10.91 -12.60
C VAL A 248 19.59 10.46 -13.69
N ALA A 249 19.39 9.14 -13.78
CA ALA A 249 18.30 8.54 -14.54
C ALA A 249 17.12 8.24 -13.61
N VAL A 250 15.90 8.50 -14.07
CA VAL A 250 14.66 8.17 -13.34
C VAL A 250 13.80 7.27 -14.21
N THR A 251 13.31 6.18 -13.62
CA THR A 251 12.31 5.28 -14.23
C THR A 251 10.99 5.44 -13.47
N GLY A 252 9.88 5.63 -14.16
CA GLY A 252 8.56 5.76 -13.54
C GLY A 252 7.43 5.48 -14.51
N ASP A 253 6.27 5.08 -13.99
CA ASP A 253 5.07 4.69 -14.74
C ASP A 253 3.85 5.55 -14.38
N GLY A 254 3.91 6.31 -13.29
CA GLY A 254 2.80 7.11 -12.79
C GLY A 254 2.88 8.59 -13.14
N THR A 255 1.70 9.25 -13.16
CA THR A 255 1.61 10.73 -13.19
C THR A 255 2.36 11.39 -12.03
N ASN A 256 2.46 10.68 -10.90
CA ASN A 256 3.23 11.07 -9.72
C ASN A 256 4.75 11.19 -9.98
N ASP A 257 5.27 10.57 -11.04
CA ASP A 257 6.70 10.60 -11.40
C ASP A 257 7.04 11.72 -12.39
N GLY A 258 6.03 12.37 -12.98
CA GLY A 258 6.20 13.38 -14.02
C GLY A 258 7.22 14.48 -13.68
N PRO A 259 7.12 15.14 -12.51
CA PRO A 259 8.09 16.17 -12.12
C PRO A 259 9.53 15.63 -11.98
N ALA A 260 9.69 14.42 -11.43
CA ALA A 260 11.00 13.80 -11.22
C ALA A 260 11.62 13.35 -12.55
N LEU A 261 10.82 12.72 -13.43
CA LEU A 261 11.21 12.33 -14.78
C LEU A 261 11.66 13.52 -15.62
N LYS A 262 10.93 14.64 -15.55
CA LYS A 262 11.28 15.87 -16.27
C LYS A 262 12.56 16.50 -15.75
N LYS A 263 12.87 16.33 -14.47
CA LYS A 263 14.04 16.93 -13.82
C LYS A 263 15.31 16.10 -13.98
N ALA A 264 15.18 14.79 -14.16
CA ALA A 264 16.28 13.86 -14.40
C ALA A 264 17.09 14.23 -15.65
N ASP A 265 18.34 13.79 -15.71
CA ASP A 265 19.14 13.91 -16.94
C ASP A 265 18.59 13.01 -18.04
N VAL A 266 18.08 11.83 -17.64
CA VAL A 266 17.42 10.87 -18.51
C VAL A 266 16.18 10.35 -17.80
N GLY A 267 15.00 10.55 -18.39
CA GLY A 267 13.74 10.02 -17.89
C GLY A 267 13.28 8.83 -18.73
N PHE A 268 12.95 7.72 -18.09
CA PHE A 268 12.34 6.54 -18.70
C PHE A 268 10.90 6.42 -18.22
N ALA A 269 9.96 6.58 -19.14
CA ALA A 269 8.54 6.30 -18.91
C ALA A 269 8.20 4.89 -19.40
N MET A 270 7.36 4.17 -18.64
CA MET A 270 6.79 2.88 -19.03
C MET A 270 5.36 3.03 -19.53
#